data_AF-A0A7H4N2U2-F1
#
_entry.id   AF-A0A7H4N2U2-F1
#
_cell.length_a   1.000
_cell.length_b   1.000
_cell.length_c   1.000
_cell.angle_alpha   90.00
_cell.angle_beta   90.00
_cell.angle_gamma   90.00
#
_symmetry.space_group_name_H-M   'P 1'
#
loop_
_entity.id
_entity.type
_entity.pdbx_description
1 polymer ?
#
loop_
_entity_poly.entity_id
_entity_poly.type
_entity_poly.pdbx_seq_one_letter_code
_entity_poly.pdbx_strand_id
1 'polypeptide(L)' 'MKQTVAAYIAKTLEQAGVKRIWGVTGDSLNGLSDSLNRYGTIDWDAHAP' A
#
# COMPACT_ATOMS: atom_id res chain seq x y z
N MET A 1 1.40 -11.51 -14.23
CA MET A 1 0.47 -10.44 -13.79
C MET A 1 0.99 -9.11 -14.30
N LYS A 2 0.15 -8.23 -14.85
CA LYS A 2 0.57 -6.85 -15.18
C LYS A 2 0.83 -6.09 -13.89
N GLN A 3 1.99 -5.45 -13.77
CA GLN A 3 2.33 -4.63 -12.62
C GLN A 3 1.56 -3.31 -12.68
N THR A 4 0.78 -3.00 -11.64
CA THR A 4 0.11 -1.70 -11.50
C THR A 4 1.10 -0.69 -10.91
N VAL A 5 0.83 0.60 -11.11
CA VAL A 5 1.61 1.68 -10.47
C VAL A 5 1.56 1.54 -8.94
N ALA A 6 0.40 1.18 -8.38
CA ALA A 6 0.24 0.92 -6.95
C ALA A 6 1.15 -0.22 -6.45
N ALA A 7 1.22 -1.32 -7.19
CA ALA A 7 2.11 -2.43 -6.86
C ALA A 7 3.60 -2.04 -6.95
N TYR A 8 3.96 -1.22 -7.94
CA TYR A 8 5.32 -0.67 -8.03
C TYR A 8 5.68 0.22 -6.83
N ILE A 9 4.76 1.10 -6.41
CA ILE A 9 4.96 1.96 -5.24
C ILE A 9 5.12 1.10 -3.97
N ALA A 10 4.22 0.16 -3.73
CA ALA A 10 4.28 -0.72 -2.56
C ALA A 10 5.61 -1.48 -2.48
N LYS A 11 6.08 -2.04 -3.59
CA LYS A 11 7.36 -2.75 -3.65
C LYS A 11 8.57 -1.84 -3.47
N THR A 12 8.52 -0.63 -3.99
CA THR A 12 9.59 0.37 -3.79
C THR A 12 9.70 0.74 -2.31
N LEU A 13 8.56 0.93 -1.62
CA LEU A 13 8.53 1.24 -0.19
C LEU A 13 9.05 0.06 0.65
N GLU A 14 8.69 -1.16 0.28
CA GLU A 14 9.20 -2.37 0.93
C GLU A 14 10.73 -2.47 0.80
N GLN A 15 11.27 -2.26 -0.40
CA GLN A 15 12.71 -2.26 -0.66
C GLN A 15 13.45 -1.17 0.09
N ALA A 16 12.81 -0.02 0.31
CA ALA A 16 13.33 1.05 1.15
C ALA A 16 13.29 0.72 2.66
N GLY A 17 12.72 -0.43 3.05
CA GLY A 17 12.64 -0.87 4.43
C GLY A 17 11.49 -0.27 5.22
N VAL A 18 10.51 0.37 4.55
CA VAL A 18 9.31 0.89 5.21
C VAL A 18 8.54 -0.26 5.85
N LYS A 19 8.13 -0.06 7.11
CA LYS A 19 7.38 -1.07 7.89
C LYS A 19 5.93 -0.71 8.12
N ARG A 20 5.59 0.58 8.04
CA ARG A 20 4.23 1.08 8.30
C ARG A 20 3.94 2.33 7.50
N ILE A 21 2.72 2.45 7.01
CA ILE A 21 2.19 3.66 6.37
C ILE A 21 0.88 4.04 7.10
N TRP A 22 0.74 5.33 7.40
CA TRP A 22 -0.43 5.91 8.04
C TRP A 22 -1.21 6.75 7.04
N GLY A 23 -2.53 6.66 7.05
CA GLY A 23 -3.36 7.44 6.12
C GLY A 23 -4.83 7.47 6.46
N VAL A 24 -5.58 8.27 5.69
CA VAL A 24 -7.03 8.25 5.67
C VAL A 24 -7.46 7.65 4.35
N THR A 25 -8.22 6.54 4.39
CA THR A 25 -8.66 5.84 3.18
C THR A 25 -9.85 6.50 2.52
N GLY A 26 -9.89 6.41 1.19
CA GLY A 26 -11.03 6.69 0.33
C GLY A 26 -10.87 5.97 -1.01
N ASP A 27 -11.89 6.00 -1.88
CA ASP A 27 -11.92 5.17 -3.10
C ASP A 27 -10.70 5.33 -4.00
N SER A 28 -10.12 6.53 -4.05
CA SER A 28 -8.91 6.86 -4.81
C SER A 28 -7.68 6.04 -4.40
N LEU A 29 -7.67 5.45 -3.19
CA LEU A 29 -6.54 4.69 -2.64
C LEU A 29 -6.75 3.17 -2.67
N ASN A 30 -7.89 2.67 -3.16
CA ASN A 30 -8.21 1.23 -3.16
C ASN A 30 -7.13 0.38 -3.84
N GLY A 31 -6.53 0.87 -4.93
CA GLY A 31 -5.45 0.15 -5.62
C GLY A 31 -4.16 0.03 -4.80
N LEU A 32 -3.84 1.03 -3.98
CA LEU A 32 -2.67 0.99 -3.09
C LEU A 32 -2.95 0.09 -1.88
N SER A 33 -4.12 0.23 -1.25
CA SER A 33 -4.53 -0.62 -0.12
C SER A 33 -4.56 -2.10 -0.52
N ASP A 34 -5.12 -2.45 -1.68
CA ASP A 34 -5.10 -3.82 -2.20
C ASP A 34 -3.66 -4.32 -2.45
N SER A 35 -2.80 -3.48 -3.01
CA SER A 35 -1.39 -3.85 -3.24
C SER A 35 -0.66 -4.11 -1.93
N LEU A 36 -0.79 -3.22 -0.93
CA LEU A 36 -0.16 -3.38 0.38
C LEU A 36 -0.68 -4.64 1.10
N ASN A 37 -1.99 -4.87 1.08
CA ASN A 37 -2.60 -6.07 1.65
C ASN A 37 -2.11 -7.36 1.01
N ARG A 38 -1.89 -7.38 -0.31
CA ARG A 38 -1.35 -8.56 -1.02
C ARG A 38 0.09 -8.86 -0.67
N TYR A 39 0.90 -7.83 -0.42
CA TYR A 39 2.30 -8.01 -0.06
C TYR A 39 2.46 -8.38 1.42
N GLY A 40 1.64 -7.83 2.31
CA GLY A 40 1.61 -8.20 3.73
C GLY A 40 2.89 -7.88 4.51
N THR A 41 3.80 -7.09 3.93
CA THR A 41 5.10 -6.73 4.52
C THR A 41 5.14 -5.32 5.12
N ILE A 42 4.19 -4.48 4.73
CA ILE A 42 4.01 -3.10 5.23
C ILE A 42 2.67 -3.03 5.94
N ASP A 43 2.68 -2.57 7.17
CA ASP A 43 1.48 -2.35 7.96
C ASP A 43 0.74 -1.11 7.46
N TRP A 44 -0.56 -1.25 7.17
CA TRP A 44 -1.40 -0.19 6.63
C TRP A 44 -2.40 0.26 7.69
N ASP A 45 -2.03 1.27 8.46
CA ASP A 45 -2.85 1.86 9.51
C ASP A 45 -3.70 3.00 8.93
N ALA A 46 -4.73 2.62 8.18
CA ALA A 46 -5.72 3.57 7.68
C ALA A 46 -6.89 3.76 8.62
N HIS A 47 -7.21 5.02 8.91
CA HIS A 47 -8.44 5.40 9.57
C HIS A 47 -9.45 5.80 8.50
N ALA A 48 -10.62 5.15 8.47
CA ALA A 48 -11.74 5.67 7.70
C ALA A 48 -12.35 6.87 8.46
N PRO A 49 -12.72 7.96 7.77
CA PRO A 49 -13.44 9.07 8.39
C PRO A 49 -14.83 8.66 8.87
#